data_AF-A0A809RJC7-F1
#
_entry.id   AF-A0A809RJC7-F1
#
_cell.length_a   1.000
_cell.length_b   1.000
_cell.length_c   1.000
_cell.angle_alpha   90.00
_cell.angle_beta   90.00
_cell.angle_gamma   90.00
#
_symmetry.space_group_name_H-M   'P 1'
#
loop_
_entity.id
_entity.type
_entity.pdbx_description
1 polymer ?
#
loop_
_entity_poly.entity_id
_entity_poly.type
_entity_poly.pdbx_seq_one_letter_code
_entity_poly.pdbx_strand_id
1 'polypeptide(L)'
;MAKANQSGGLQTEFEFTLPVGYVAPDGTVHKKGRMRLATAIDEIAPLRDPRVKANQAYLVIILLARVVTKIGTVESIDSGVIENLFSADLAYLQEFYRDINEASLQPEEQEGN
;
A
#
# COMPACT_ATOMS: atom_id res chain seq x y z
N MET A 1 -39.22 2.38 -18.10
CA MET A 1 -38.98 1.58 -16.87
C MET A 1 -37.68 0.82 -17.10
N ALA A 2 -36.63 0.83 -16.29
CA ALA A 2 -36.36 1.43 -14.98
C ALA A 2 -34.95 2.06 -15.01
N LYS A 3 -34.73 3.09 -14.18
CA LYS A 3 -33.43 3.75 -14.00
C LYS A 3 -32.45 2.79 -13.34
N ALA A 4 -31.28 2.59 -13.93
CA ALA A 4 -30.17 1.90 -13.28
C ALA A 4 -29.63 2.81 -12.16
N ASN A 5 -29.83 2.36 -10.93
CA ASN A 5 -29.25 2.95 -9.73
C ASN A 5 -27.82 2.38 -9.57
N GLN A 6 -26.79 3.23 -9.62
CA GLN A 6 -25.46 2.88 -9.11
C GLN A 6 -24.93 4.05 -8.30
N SER A 7 -25.22 4.01 -7.00
CA SER A 7 -24.50 4.78 -5.99
C SER A 7 -23.15 4.09 -5.77
N GLY A 8 -22.17 4.32 -6.64
CA GLY A 8 -20.82 3.78 -6.48
C GLY A 8 -20.10 4.51 -5.35
N GLY A 9 -19.93 3.86 -4.19
CA GLY A 9 -19.11 4.38 -3.10
C GLY A 9 -17.64 4.48 -3.49
N LEU A 10 -16.88 5.35 -2.82
CA LEU A 10 -15.44 5.47 -3.03
C LEU A 10 -14.73 4.15 -2.64
N GLN A 11 -14.09 3.49 -3.60
CA GLN A 11 -13.22 2.36 -3.32
C GLN A 11 -11.93 2.86 -2.66
N THR A 12 -11.67 2.41 -1.44
CA THR A 12 -10.51 2.84 -0.65
C THR A 12 -9.54 1.71 -0.32
N GLU A 13 -9.86 0.46 -0.69
CA GLU A 13 -9.00 -0.72 -0.49
C GLU A 13 -8.86 -1.52 -1.80
N PHE A 14 -7.66 -2.05 -2.00
CA PHE A 14 -7.25 -2.75 -3.20
C PHE A 14 -6.50 -4.04 -2.83
N GLU A 15 -6.81 -5.12 -3.52
CA GLU A 15 -6.15 -6.41 -3.31
C GLU A 15 -4.85 -6.49 -4.13
N PHE A 16 -3.84 -7.12 -3.55
CA PHE A 16 -2.57 -7.40 -4.23
C PHE A 16 -2.13 -8.85 -4.02
N THR A 17 -1.18 -9.31 -4.84
CA THR A 17 -0.53 -10.62 -4.65
C THR A 17 0.98 -10.46 -4.76
N LEU A 18 1.68 -10.74 -3.66
CA LEU A 18 3.13 -10.72 -3.57
C LEU A 18 3.77 -11.71 -4.56
N PRO A 19 4.81 -11.31 -5.31
CA PRO A 19 5.58 -12.19 -6.19
C PRO A 19 6.14 -13.44 -5.51
N VAL A 20 6.76 -13.30 -4.33
CA VAL A 20 7.39 -14.40 -3.58
C VAL A 20 6.55 -14.76 -2.35
N GLY A 21 6.18 -13.78 -1.54
CA GLY A 21 5.31 -13.95 -0.37
C GLY A 21 6.02 -13.67 0.96
N TYR A 22 5.23 -13.20 1.93
CA TYR A 22 5.68 -13.04 3.31
C TYR A 22 5.74 -14.39 4.01
N VAL A 23 6.89 -14.71 4.62
CA VAL A 23 7.07 -15.92 5.45
C VAL A 23 6.79 -15.55 6.90
N ALA A 24 5.69 -16.04 7.44
CA ALA A 24 5.35 -15.83 8.85
C ALA A 24 6.28 -16.63 9.77
N PRO A 25 6.36 -16.28 11.07
CA PRO A 25 7.24 -16.96 12.03
C PRO A 25 6.99 -18.47 12.18
N ASP A 26 5.79 -18.95 11.85
CA ASP A 26 5.41 -20.36 11.84
C ASP A 26 5.81 -21.10 10.55
N GLY A 27 6.43 -20.39 9.59
CA GLY A 27 6.81 -20.90 8.28
C GLY A 27 5.70 -20.81 7.23
N THR A 28 4.52 -20.31 7.56
CA THR A 28 3.42 -20.15 6.60
C THR A 28 3.76 -19.05 5.59
N VAL A 29 3.55 -19.32 4.30
CA VAL A 29 3.77 -18.34 3.23
C VAL A 29 2.45 -17.67 2.84
N HIS A 30 2.42 -16.35 2.97
CA HIS A 30 1.26 -15.52 2.60
C HIS A 30 1.57 -14.66 1.38
N LYS A 31 0.75 -14.77 0.33
CA LYS A 31 0.93 -13.98 -0.90
C LYS A 31 -0.14 -12.92 -1.10
N LYS A 32 -1.40 -13.23 -0.77
CA LYS A 32 -2.53 -12.30 -0.99
C LYS A 32 -2.59 -11.27 0.12
N GLY A 33 -2.84 -10.02 -0.22
CA GLY A 33 -2.98 -8.96 0.77
C GLY A 33 -3.90 -7.84 0.31
N ARG A 34 -4.06 -6.84 1.17
CA ARG A 34 -4.88 -5.65 0.93
C ARG A 34 -4.11 -4.40 1.32
N MET A 35 -4.25 -3.36 0.51
CA MET A 35 -3.72 -2.03 0.78
C MET A 35 -4.84 -1.01 0.67
N ARG A 36 -4.86 -0.03 1.56
CA ARG A 36 -5.77 1.11 1.47
C ARG A 36 -5.09 2.31 0.82
N LEU A 37 -5.90 3.25 0.31
CA LEU A 37 -5.40 4.57 -0.06
C LEU A 37 -4.69 5.22 1.13
N ALA A 38 -3.57 5.86 0.83
CA ALA A 38 -2.86 6.69 1.77
C ALA A 38 -3.65 7.96 2.07
N THR A 39 -3.60 8.37 3.33
CA THR A 39 -4.08 9.69 3.73
C THR A 39 -2.89 10.63 3.88
N ALA A 40 -3.13 11.95 3.89
CA ALA A 40 -2.06 12.92 4.12
C ALA A 40 -1.28 12.66 5.43
N ILE A 41 -1.92 12.12 6.47
CA ILE A 41 -1.23 11.79 7.72
C ILE A 41 -0.27 10.61 7.57
N ASP A 42 -0.55 9.68 6.65
CA ASP A 42 0.33 8.54 6.36
C ASP A 42 1.63 8.98 5.68
N GLU A 43 1.60 10.07 4.93
CA GLU A 43 2.77 10.65 4.25
C GLU A 43 3.65 11.47 5.19
N ILE A 44 3.05 12.25 6.08
CA ILE A 44 3.81 13.21 6.92
C ILE A 44 4.25 12.61 8.25
N ALA A 45 3.48 11.70 8.84
CA ALA A 45 3.81 11.13 10.15
C ALA A 45 5.15 10.37 10.15
N PRO A 46 5.51 9.56 9.13
CA PRO A 46 6.78 8.84 9.09
C PRO A 46 8.01 9.75 9.13
N LEU A 47 7.92 10.98 8.61
CA LEU A 47 9.03 11.94 8.59
C LEU A 47 9.49 12.35 10.00
N ARG A 48 8.67 12.10 11.02
CA ARG A 48 9.01 12.36 12.43
C ARG A 48 9.69 11.17 13.11
N ASP A 49 9.65 9.97 12.52
CA ASP A 49 10.26 8.76 13.10
C ASP A 49 11.79 8.90 13.17
N PRO A 50 12.44 8.65 14.32
CA PRO A 50 13.89 8.74 14.46
C PRO A 50 14.67 7.85 13.48
N ARG A 51 14.12 6.69 13.10
CA ARG A 51 14.73 5.78 12.12
C ARG A 51 14.76 6.39 10.72
N VAL A 52 13.71 7.11 10.33
CA VAL A 52 13.66 7.85 9.04
C VAL A 52 14.65 9.00 9.04
N LYS A 53 14.75 9.74 10.16
CA LYS A 53 15.75 10.82 10.30
C LYS A 53 17.18 10.30 10.21
N ALA A 54 17.44 9.12 10.76
CA ALA A 54 18.75 8.48 10.70
C ALA A 54 19.04 7.85 9.32
N ASN A 55 18.02 7.31 8.66
CA ASN A 55 18.12 6.68 7.36
C ASN A 55 16.81 6.84 6.56
N GLN A 56 16.86 7.66 5.51
CA GLN A 56 15.70 7.96 4.68
C GLN A 56 15.06 6.69 4.05
N ALA A 57 15.83 5.61 3.88
CA ALA A 57 15.30 4.34 3.37
C ALA A 57 14.21 3.72 4.27
N TYR A 58 14.14 4.07 5.55
CA TYR A 58 13.06 3.61 6.44
C TYR A 58 11.70 4.24 6.12
N LEU A 59 11.66 5.35 5.37
CA LEU A 59 10.40 6.03 5.04
C LEU A 59 9.44 5.05 4.37
N VAL A 60 9.92 4.30 3.38
CA VAL A 60 9.09 3.38 2.61
C VAL A 60 8.56 2.23 3.44
N ILE A 61 9.37 1.73 4.38
CA ILE A 61 8.99 0.66 5.30
C ILE A 61 7.83 1.11 6.18
N ILE A 62 7.96 2.29 6.80
CA ILE A 62 6.93 2.83 7.70
C ILE A 62 5.67 3.20 6.92
N LEU A 63 5.82 3.80 5.73
CA LEU A 63 4.70 4.14 4.88
C LEU A 63 3.88 2.90 4.51
N LEU A 64 4.53 1.86 3.99
CA LEU A 64 3.89 0.60 3.62
C LEU A 64 3.22 -0.09 4.83
N ALA A 65 3.87 -0.08 6.00
CA ALA A 65 3.29 -0.66 7.22
C ALA A 65 1.98 0.02 7.65
N ARG A 66 1.79 1.29 7.30
CA ARG A 66 0.57 2.04 7.66
C ARG A 66 -0.61 1.79 6.71
N VAL A 67 -0.32 1.43 5.46
CA VAL A 67 -1.32 1.36 4.39
C VAL A 67 -1.63 -0.06 3.95
N VAL A 68 -0.73 -1.03 4.16
CA VAL A 68 -1.05 -2.44 4.02
C VAL A 68 -1.92 -2.86 5.21
N THR A 69 -3.15 -3.30 4.94
CA THR A 69 -4.13 -3.64 5.99
C THR A 69 -4.16 -5.14 6.27
N LYS A 70 -3.65 -5.98 5.36
CA LYS A 70 -3.64 -7.44 5.52
C LYS A 70 -2.62 -8.11 4.61
N ILE A 71 -1.98 -9.17 5.10
CA ILE A 71 -1.21 -10.14 4.30
C ILE A 71 -1.59 -11.55 4.75
N GLY A 72 -2.36 -12.27 3.94
CA GLY A 72 -2.88 -13.60 4.26
C GLY A 72 -3.75 -13.57 5.51
N THR A 73 -3.29 -14.21 6.58
CA THR A 73 -3.97 -14.21 7.90
C THR A 73 -3.40 -13.16 8.86
N VAL A 74 -2.38 -12.40 8.46
CA VAL A 74 -1.77 -11.34 9.27
C VAL A 74 -2.54 -10.05 9.06
N GLU A 75 -3.21 -9.58 10.12
CA GLU A 75 -4.04 -8.37 10.09
C GLU A 75 -3.38 -7.16 10.78
N SER A 76 -2.39 -7.41 11.65
CA SER A 76 -1.57 -6.36 12.25
C SER A 76 -0.27 -6.24 11.47
N ILE A 77 -0.17 -5.25 10.61
CA ILE A 77 1.02 -4.98 9.81
C ILE A 77 1.82 -3.88 10.50
N ASP A 78 3.01 -4.22 10.99
CA ASP A 78 3.98 -3.28 11.55
C ASP A 78 5.22 -3.17 10.65
N SER A 79 6.20 -2.34 11.04
CA SER A 79 7.43 -2.22 10.25
C SER A 79 8.21 -3.53 10.19
N GLY A 80 8.11 -4.40 11.20
CA GLY A 80 8.78 -5.69 11.23
C GLY A 80 8.25 -6.63 10.14
N VAL A 81 6.93 -6.65 9.90
CA VAL A 81 6.36 -7.43 8.79
C VAL A 81 6.94 -6.98 7.45
N ILE A 82 7.00 -5.66 7.21
CA ILE A 82 7.51 -5.09 5.96
C ILE A 82 9.02 -5.29 5.81
N GLU A 83 9.79 -5.17 6.89
CA GLU A 83 11.24 -5.41 6.94
C GLU A 83 11.61 -6.86 6.60
N ASN A 84 10.71 -7.82 6.88
CA ASN A 84 10.92 -9.24 6.62
C ASN A 84 10.39 -9.70 5.24
N LEU A 85 9.96 -8.78 4.38
CA LEU A 85 9.64 -9.10 2.99
C LEU A 85 10.93 -9.35 2.19
N PHE A 86 10.84 -10.22 1.18
CA PHE A 86 11.88 -10.31 0.17
C PHE A 86 11.97 -8.99 -0.62
N SER A 87 13.15 -8.65 -1.13
CA SER A 87 13.36 -7.41 -1.89
C SER A 87 12.41 -7.26 -3.09
N ALA A 88 12.06 -8.38 -3.75
CA ALA A 88 11.10 -8.39 -4.86
C ALA A 88 9.68 -8.03 -4.40
N ASP A 89 9.26 -8.49 -3.23
CA ASP A 89 7.95 -8.19 -2.65
C ASP A 89 7.88 -6.75 -2.16
N LEU A 90 8.96 -6.26 -1.53
CA LEU A 90 9.06 -4.86 -1.13
C LEU A 90 8.98 -3.92 -2.35
N ALA A 91 9.72 -4.22 -3.42
CA ALA A 91 9.67 -3.44 -4.67
C ALA A 91 8.27 -3.45 -5.29
N TYR A 92 7.61 -4.62 -5.33
CA TYR A 92 6.24 -4.75 -5.82
C TYR A 92 5.25 -3.90 -5.00
N LEU A 93 5.32 -3.94 -3.67
CA LEU A 93 4.43 -3.12 -2.83
C LEU A 93 4.67 -1.61 -3.01
N GLN A 94 5.92 -1.19 -3.25
CA GLN A 94 6.21 0.21 -3.58
C GLN A 94 5.58 0.66 -4.89
N GLU A 95 5.61 -0.20 -5.90
CA GLU A 95 4.97 0.06 -7.20
C GLU A 95 3.45 0.09 -7.05
N PHE A 96 2.87 -0.92 -6.42
CA PHE A 96 1.44 -0.98 -6.14
C PHE A 96 0.94 0.24 -5.35
N TYR A 97 1.73 0.70 -4.38
CA TYR A 97 1.43 1.92 -3.64
C TYR A 97 1.32 3.15 -4.54
N ARG A 98 2.28 3.35 -5.44
CA ARG A 98 2.25 4.47 -6.39
C ARG A 98 1.05 4.35 -7.30
N ASP A 99 0.78 3.17 -7.84
CA ASP A 99 -0.33 2.95 -8.76
C ASP A 99 -1.68 3.35 -8.14
N ILE A 100 -1.97 2.91 -6.91
CA ILE A 100 -3.29 3.20 -6.31
C ILE A 100 -3.44 4.63 -5.79
N ASN A 101 -2.33 5.32 -5.47
CA ASN A 101 -2.36 6.67 -4.90
C ASN A 101 -2.07 7.78 -5.91
N GLU A 102 -1.42 7.48 -7.04
CA GLU A 102 -1.04 8.44 -8.06
C GLU A 102 -1.88 8.32 -9.36
N ALA A 103 -2.62 7.22 -9.56
CA ALA A 103 -3.46 7.04 -10.76
C ALA A 103 -4.53 8.13 -10.98
N SER A 104 -4.84 8.95 -9.97
CA SER A 104 -5.75 10.09 -10.08
C SER A 104 -5.07 11.42 -10.49
N LEU A 105 -3.76 11.43 -10.75
CA LEU A 105 -2.98 12.65 -11.01
C LEU A 105 -2.72 12.93 -12.50
N GLN A 106 -3.30 12.18 -13.44
CA GLN A 106 -3.24 12.56 -14.85
C GLN A 106 -4.22 13.72 -15.08
N PRO A 107 -3.76 14.97 -15.35
CA PRO A 107 -4.67 16.01 -15.78
C PRO A 107 -5.18 15.59 -17.16
N GLU A 108 -6.49 15.61 -17.36
CA GLU A 108 -7.04 15.55 -18.72
C GLU A 108 -6.48 16.75 -19.48
N GLU A 109 -5.54 16.53 -20.40
CA GLU A 109 -5.16 17.55 -21.38
C GLU A 109 -6.41 17.82 -22.22
N GLN A 110 -7.17 18.84 -21.84
CA GLN A 110 -8.23 19.38 -22.68
C GLN A 110 -7.57 19.94 -23.94
N GLU A 111 -7.59 19.15 -25.01
CA GLU A 111 -7.30 19.61 -26.35
C GLU A 111 -8.18 20.85 -26.63
N GLY A 112 -7.51 21.98 -26.81
CA GLY A 112 -8.15 23.24 -27.12
C GLY A 112 -8.95 23.15 -28.41
N ASN A 113 -10.20 23.62 -28.35
CA ASN A 113 -11.00 23.97 -29.51
C ASN A 113 -11.38 25.45 -29.44
#